data_AF-A0A973TAW2-F1
#
_entry.id   AF-A0A973TAW2-F1
#
_cell.length_a   1.000
_cell.length_b   1.000
_cell.length_c   1.000
_cell.angle_alpha   90.00
_cell.angle_beta   90.00
_cell.angle_gamma   90.00
#
_symmetry.space_group_name_H-M   'P 1'
#
loop_
_entity.id
_entity.type
_entity.pdbx_description
1 polymer ?
#
loop_
_entity_poly.entity_id
_entity_poly.type
_entity_poly.pdbx_seq_one_letter_code
_entity_poly.pdbx_strand_id
1 'polypeptide(L)' 'MAELHALVVYVPASHTHRVLAAIGDAGAGRLGNYSHCSFVTPGTGRFTPQEGARPFHGQ' A
#
# COMPACT_ATOMS: atom_id res chain seq x y z
N MET A 1 -22.95 -2.17 13.63
CA MET A 1 -21.78 -2.91 13.12
C MET A 1 -20.82 -1.88 12.58
N ALA A 2 -19.53 -1.97 12.92
CA ALA A 2 -18.53 -1.08 12.32
C ALA A 2 -18.35 -1.48 10.85
N GLU A 3 -18.30 -0.50 9.96
CA GLU A 3 -18.02 -0.71 8.54
C GLU A 3 -16.53 -1.05 8.37
N LEU A 4 -16.24 -2.07 7.56
CA LEU A 4 -14.87 -2.47 7.23
C LEU A 4 -14.51 -1.94 5.86
N HIS A 5 -13.31 -1.37 5.73
CA HIS A 5 -12.76 -0.88 4.48
C HIS A 5 -11.50 -1.66 4.09
N ALA A 6 -11.31 -1.86 2.80
CA ALA A 6 -10.07 -2.38 2.24
C ALA A 6 -9.18 -1.22 1.78
N LEU A 7 -7.98 -1.11 2.36
CA LEU A 7 -6.95 -0.19 1.88
C LEU A 7 -6.15 -0.87 0.77
N VAL A 8 -6.21 -0.32 -0.43
CA VAL A 8 -5.42 -0.78 -1.58
C VAL A 8 -4.44 0.32 -1.98
N VAL A 9 -3.16 0.00 -2.00
CA VAL A 9 -2.07 0.91 -2.38
C VAL A 9 -1.13 0.24 -3.38
N TYR A 10 -0.56 1.02 -4.28
CA TYR A 10 0.43 0.58 -5.25
C TYR A 10 1.77 1.21 -4.90
N VAL A 11 2.79 0.38 -4.68
CA VAL A 11 4.09 0.80 -4.13
C VAL A 11 5.20 0.19 -4.97
N PRO A 12 6.30 0.92 -5.25
CA PRO A 12 7.50 0.32 -5.82
C PRO A 12 8.01 -0.84 -4.96
N ALA A 13 8.47 -1.92 -5.58
CA ALA A 13 8.89 -3.13 -4.87
C ALA A 13 9.97 -2.86 -3.79
N SER A 14 10.86 -1.88 -4.03
CA SER A 14 11.89 -1.42 -3.10
C SER A 14 11.35 -0.87 -1.78
N HIS A 15 10.09 -0.44 -1.73
CA HIS A 15 9.47 0.23 -0.58
C HIS A 15 8.38 -0.61 0.11
N THR A 16 8.05 -1.79 -0.42
CA THR A 16 6.94 -2.65 0.06
C THR A 16 6.98 -2.87 1.57
N HIS A 17 8.10 -3.36 2.11
CA HIS A 17 8.21 -3.67 3.54
C HIS A 17 8.01 -2.42 4.42
N ARG A 18 8.59 -1.29 4.01
CA ARG A 18 8.52 -0.05 4.79
C ARG A 18 7.09 0.51 4.83
N VAL A 19 6.34 0.36 3.74
CA VAL A 19 4.93 0.77 3.69
C VAL A 19 4.03 -0.18 4.47
N LEU A 20 4.23 -1.50 4.35
CA LEU A 20 3.44 -2.49 5.10
C LEU A 20 3.61 -2.34 6.62
N ALA A 21 4.85 -2.13 7.08
CA ALA A 21 5.13 -1.86 8.49
C ALA A 21 4.35 -0.63 8.97
N ALA A 22 4.47 0.51 8.25
CA ALA A 22 3.78 1.74 8.63
C ALA A 22 2.25 1.59 8.66
N ILE A 23 1.66 0.86 7.70
CA ILE A 23 0.23 0.58 7.65
C ILE A 23 -0.22 -0.27 8.84
N GLY A 24 0.54 -1.31 9.17
CA GLY A 24 0.24 -2.18 10.30
C GLY A 24 0.43 -1.52 11.66
N ASP A 25 1.49 -0.72 11.82
CA ASP A 25 1.77 0.10 13.00
C ASP A 25 0.65 1.14 13.24
N ALA A 26 0.06 1.66 12.17
CA ALA A 26 -1.12 2.54 12.23
C ALA A 26 -2.42 1.80 12.59
N GLY A 27 -2.39 0.46 12.68
CA GLY A 27 -3.49 -0.37 13.17
C GLY A 27 -4.33 -1.07 12.09
N ALA A 28 -4.01 -0.89 10.81
CA ALA A 28 -4.68 -1.63 9.74
C ALA A 28 -4.28 -3.12 9.74
N GLY A 29 -5.15 -3.98 9.23
CA GLY A 29 -4.88 -5.43 9.18
C GLY A 29 -4.93 -6.11 10.56
N ARG A 30 -5.61 -5.51 11.55
CA ARG A 30 -5.92 -6.17 12.83
C ARG A 30 -7.22 -6.95 12.70
N LEU A 31 -7.14 -8.27 12.77
CA LEU A 31 -8.26 -9.19 12.64
C LEU A 31 -8.14 -10.26 13.72
N GLY A 32 -8.99 -10.23 14.75
CA GLY A 32 -8.89 -11.14 15.89
C GLY A 32 -7.50 -11.08 16.56
N ASN A 33 -6.84 -12.23 16.69
CA ASN A 33 -5.49 -12.36 17.26
C ASN A 33 -4.37 -12.14 16.23
N TYR A 34 -4.68 -11.62 15.05
CA TYR A 34 -3.71 -11.33 13.99
C TYR A 34 -3.55 -9.81 13.82
N SER A 35 -2.32 -9.37 13.55
CA SER A 35 -1.98 -7.98 13.24
C SER A 35 -1.18 -7.92 11.94
N HIS A 36 -1.08 -6.73 11.34
CA HIS A 36 -0.32 -6.53 10.10
C HIS A 36 -0.79 -7.42 8.93
N CYS A 37 -2.05 -7.89 8.94
CA CYS A 37 -2.59 -8.68 7.85
C CYS A 37 -2.63 -7.85 6.56
N SER A 38 -1.95 -8.35 5.53
CA SER A 38 -1.86 -7.72 4.23
C SER A 38 -1.72 -8.78 3.13
N PHE A 39 -2.10 -8.40 1.91
CA PHE A 39 -1.90 -9.19 0.71
C PHE A 39 -1.05 -8.39 -0.27
N VAL A 40 -0.05 -9.03 -0.87
CA VAL A 40 0.89 -8.39 -1.81
C VAL A 40 0.92 -9.21 -3.09
N THR A 41 0.80 -8.52 -4.22
CA THR A 41 0.94 -9.12 -5.55
C THR A 41 1.78 -8.21 -6.45
N PRO A 42 2.74 -8.76 -7.22
CA PRO A 42 3.46 -7.96 -8.21
C PRO A 42 2.53 -7.56 -9.37
N GLY A 43 2.80 -6.41 -9.97
CA GLY A 43 2.01 -5.89 -11.09
C GLY A 43 2.74 -4.80 -11.86
N THR A 44 2.17 -4.41 -13.00
CA THR A 44 2.68 -3.30 -13.83
C THR A 44 1.74 -2.11 -13.74
N GLY A 45 2.23 -1.00 -13.20
CA GLY A 45 1.51 0.29 -13.22
C GLY A 45 1.80 1.06 -14.50
N ARG A 46 0.77 1.68 -15.09
CA ARG A 46 0.90 2.58 -16.24
C ARG A 46 0.17 3.88 -15.95
N PHE A 47 0.76 5.00 -16.32
CA PHE A 47 0.15 6.32 -16.21
C PHE A 47 0.54 7.19 -17.41
N THR A 48 -0.30 8.17 -17.74
CA THR A 48 -0.01 9.22 -18.72
C THR A 48 0.24 10.51 -17.94
N PRO A 49 1.49 11.01 -17.86
CA PRO A 49 1.77 12.25 -17.14
C PRO A 49 1.06 13.42 -17.82
N GLN A 50 0.47 14.30 -17.02
CA GLN A 50 -0.09 15.58 -17.47
C GLN A 50 0.97 16.69 -17.34
N GLU A 51 0.68 17.88 -17.87
CA GLU A 51 1.60 19.02 -17.76
C GLU A 51 1.97 19.32 -16.30
N GLY A 52 3.28 19.43 -16.05
CA GLY A 52 3.82 19.67 -14.71
C GLY A 52 3.95 18.43 -13.81
N ALA A 53 3.54 17.23 -14.26
CA ALA A 53 3.67 16.01 -13.46
C ALA A 53 5.14 15.67 -13.17
N ARG A 54 5.43 15.36 -11.90
CA ARG A 54 6.73 14.86 -11.43
C ARG A 54 6.54 13.49 -10.78
N PRO A 55 6.38 12.41 -11.58
CA PRO A 55 6.17 11.09 -11.03
C PRO A 55 7.40 10.61 -10.27
N PHE A 56 7.17 9.93 -9.15
CA PHE A 56 8.24 9.25 -8.43
C PHE A 56 8.63 7.98 -9.20
N HIS A 57 9.91 7.86 -9.57
CA HIS A 57 10.42 6.74 -10.37
C HIS A 57 10.86 5.52 -9.54
N GLY A 58 10.62 5.53 -8.22
CA GLY A 58 10.85 4.35 -7.36
C GLY A 58 12.23 4.23 -6.72
N GLN A 59 13.09 5.24 -6.92
CA GLN A 59 14.42 5.42 -6.32
C GLN A 59 14.76 6.89 -6.19
#